data_AF-A0A6A0A215-F1
#
_entry.id   AF-A0A6A0A215-F1
#
_cell.length_a   1.000
_cell.length_b   1.000
_cell.length_c   1.000
_cell.angle_alpha   90.00
_cell.angle_beta   90.00
_cell.angle_gamma   90.00
#
_symmetry.space_group_name_H-M   'P 1'
#
loop_
_entity.id
_entity.type
_entity.pdbx_description
1 polymer ?
#
loop_
_entity_poly.entity_id
_entity_poly.type
_entity_poly.pdbx_seq_one_letter_code
_entity_poly.pdbx_strand_id
1 'polypeptide(L)'
;MACGLVEQLGRPLELDTDGIWCALPASFPENFKLKNKNGKELKISYPCVMLNVMVADHCTNEQYQTLVDPATKTYAVSSEMSIEFEVDGPYKAMILPASKEEGKSIKKRYAVFNFDGSLAELKVRCMDTAMHTPS
;
A
#
# COMPACT_ATOMS: atom_id res chain seq x y z
N MET A 1 -10.45 2.38 4.65
CA MET A 1 -10.22 3.81 4.30
C MET A 1 -9.52 3.92 2.95
N ALA A 2 -8.26 3.49 2.81
CA ALA A 2 -7.50 3.59 1.55
C ALA A 2 -8.18 2.91 0.34
N CYS A 3 -8.62 1.66 0.46
CA CYS A 3 -9.32 0.98 -0.65
C CYS A 3 -10.58 1.75 -1.11
N GLY A 4 -11.38 2.27 -0.17
CA GLY A 4 -12.59 3.02 -0.50
C GLY A 4 -12.32 4.34 -1.25
N LEU A 5 -11.18 5.00 -0.96
CA LEU A 5 -10.75 6.16 -1.74
C LEU A 5 -10.29 5.74 -3.15
N VAL A 6 -9.50 4.66 -3.24
CA VAL A 6 -9.04 4.12 -4.52
C VAL A 6 -10.19 3.67 -5.43
N GLU A 7 -11.26 3.10 -4.87
CA GLU A 7 -12.48 2.74 -5.61
C GLU A 7 -13.18 3.92 -6.27
N GLN A 8 -13.06 5.12 -5.71
CA GLN A 8 -13.64 6.35 -6.27
C GLN A 8 -12.74 6.97 -7.36
N LEU A 9 -11.44 6.75 -7.28
CA LEU A 9 -10.44 7.37 -8.16
C LEU A 9 -9.99 6.46 -9.31
N GLY A 10 -10.12 5.14 -9.14
CA GLY A 10 -9.65 4.13 -10.09
C GLY A 10 -10.26 2.76 -9.82
N ARG A 11 -9.46 1.70 -9.97
CA ARG A 11 -9.91 0.32 -9.79
C ARG A 11 -8.95 -0.43 -8.86
N PRO A 12 -9.38 -0.85 -7.67
CA PRO A 12 -8.60 -1.82 -6.89
C PRO A 12 -8.60 -3.17 -7.62
N LEU A 13 -7.48 -3.88 -7.55
CA LEU A 13 -7.25 -5.14 -8.24
C LEU A 13 -7.06 -6.30 -7.26
N GLU A 14 -6.23 -6.10 -6.23
CA GLU A 14 -5.98 -7.06 -5.16
C GLU A 14 -5.66 -6.30 -3.87
N LEU A 15 -6.17 -6.80 -2.74
CA LEU A 15 -5.82 -6.32 -1.41
C LEU A 15 -5.02 -7.41 -0.69
N ASP A 16 -3.80 -7.09 -0.29
CA ASP A 16 -3.05 -7.87 0.70
C ASP A 16 -3.10 -7.16 2.06
N THR A 17 -2.46 -7.73 3.07
CA THR A 17 -2.52 -7.32 4.49
C THR A 17 -2.37 -5.80 4.69
N ASP A 18 -1.38 -5.20 4.05
CA ASP A 18 -0.98 -3.79 4.17
C ASP A 18 -0.81 -3.09 2.80
N GLY A 19 -1.07 -3.81 1.71
CA GLY A 19 -0.86 -3.33 0.34
C GLY A 19 -2.12 -3.36 -0.52
N ILE A 20 -2.23 -2.40 -1.43
CA ILE A 20 -3.32 -2.31 -2.41
C ILE A 20 -2.71 -2.29 -3.81
N TRP A 21 -2.98 -3.32 -4.60
CA TRP A 21 -2.78 -3.27 -6.04
C TRP A 21 -3.96 -2.53 -6.67
N CYS A 22 -3.69 -1.49 -7.44
CA CYS A 22 -4.73 -0.73 -8.11
C CYS A 22 -4.29 -0.21 -9.48
N ALA A 23 -5.27 0.08 -10.32
CA ALA A 23 -5.08 0.81 -11.56
C ALA A 23 -5.74 2.19 -11.43
N LEU A 24 -4.94 3.23 -11.63
CA LEU A 24 -5.42 4.62 -11.73
C LEU A 24 -5.45 5.05 -13.21
N PRO A 25 -6.28 6.04 -13.58
CA PRO A 25 -6.28 6.60 -14.94
C PRO A 25 -4.89 7.12 -15.33
N ALA A 26 -4.49 6.96 -16.59
CA ALA A 26 -3.19 7.45 -17.07
C ALA A 26 -3.04 8.99 -16.97
N SER A 27 -4.16 9.72 -16.91
CA SER A 27 -4.18 11.16 -16.69
C SER A 27 -4.16 11.55 -15.20
N PHE A 28 -4.12 10.59 -14.28
CA PHE A 28 -4.10 10.86 -12.86
C PHE A 28 -2.73 11.45 -12.45
N PRO A 29 -2.69 12.44 -11.54
CA PRO A 29 -1.43 13.02 -11.11
C PRO A 29 -0.52 11.99 -10.41
N GLU A 30 0.68 11.76 -10.93
CA GLU A 30 1.68 10.88 -10.32
C GLU A 30 2.78 11.64 -9.60
N ASN A 31 3.83 12.05 -10.33
CA ASN A 31 5.08 12.51 -9.74
C ASN A 31 5.31 13.99 -10.00
N PHE A 32 5.57 14.74 -8.93
CA PHE A 32 5.90 16.16 -8.95
C PHE A 32 7.31 16.43 -8.45
N LYS A 33 7.90 17.51 -8.96
CA LYS A 33 9.21 18.01 -8.52
C LYS A 33 9.04 19.43 -7.98
N LEU A 34 9.18 19.59 -6.66
CA LEU A 34 9.12 20.89 -6.01
C LEU A 34 10.54 21.39 -5.76
N LYS A 35 10.82 22.66 -6.08
CA LYS A 35 12.09 23.30 -5.76
C LYS A 35 11.92 24.19 -4.53
N ASN A 36 12.76 23.99 -3.52
CA ASN A 36 12.77 24.89 -2.38
C ASN A 36 13.54 26.19 -2.70
N LYS A 37 13.48 27.17 -1.78
CA LYS A 37 14.19 28.46 -1.92
C LYS A 37 15.71 28.31 -2.08
N ASN A 38 16.28 27.19 -1.63
CA ASN A 38 17.70 26.88 -1.71
C ASN A 38 18.05 26.08 -2.98
N GLY A 39 17.10 25.88 -3.90
CA GLY A 39 17.29 25.13 -5.14
C GLY A 39 17.30 23.61 -5.01
N LYS A 40 17.13 23.05 -3.80
CA LYS A 40 17.00 21.60 -3.59
C LYS A 40 15.67 21.11 -4.14
N GLU A 41 15.73 20.08 -4.96
CA GLU A 41 14.56 19.40 -5.54
C GLU A 41 14.03 18.35 -4.56
N LEU A 42 12.72 18.42 -4.28
CA LEU A 42 11.95 17.43 -3.56
C LEU A 42 11.02 16.72 -4.55
N LYS A 43 11.16 15.40 -4.65
CA LYS A 43 10.28 14.56 -5.46
C LYS A 43 9.11 14.10 -4.60
N ILE A 44 7.90 14.19 -5.15
CA ILE A 44 6.67 13.80 -4.47
C ILE A 44 5.86 12.89 -5.38
N SER A 45 5.41 11.76 -4.82
CA SER A 45 4.34 10.95 -5.40
C SER A 45 3.01 11.43 -4.82
N TYR A 46 2.15 12.01 -5.66
CA TYR A 46 0.85 12.53 -5.24
C TYR A 46 -0.09 11.45 -4.70
N PRO A 47 -0.23 10.25 -5.33
CA PRO A 47 -1.03 9.17 -4.75
C PRO A 47 -0.54 8.76 -3.36
N CYS A 48 0.79 8.71 -3.16
CA CYS A 48 1.42 8.38 -1.88
C CYS A 48 1.08 9.42 -0.80
N VAL A 49 1.34 10.70 -1.08
CA VAL A 49 1.07 11.79 -0.13
C VAL A 49 -0.42 11.90 0.19
N MET A 50 -1.29 11.76 -0.81
CA MET A 50 -2.73 11.76 -0.61
C MET A 50 -3.18 10.70 0.39
N LEU A 51 -2.66 9.47 0.28
CA LEU A 51 -2.98 8.40 1.21
C LEU A 51 -2.36 8.65 2.59
N ASN A 52 -1.14 9.17 2.67
CA ASN A 52 -0.46 9.45 3.93
C ASN A 52 -1.12 10.56 4.74
N VAL A 53 -1.64 11.60 4.09
CA VAL A 53 -2.45 12.63 4.76
C VAL A 53 -3.70 12.02 5.37
N MET A 54 -4.44 11.20 4.60
CA MET A 54 -5.63 10.53 5.11
C MET A 54 -5.32 9.57 6.27
N VAL A 55 -4.17 8.88 6.25
CA VAL A 55 -3.74 8.04 7.38
C VAL A 55 -3.40 8.90 8.59
N ALA A 56 -2.70 10.03 8.41
CA ALA A 56 -2.40 10.96 9.49
C ALA A 56 -3.70 11.44 10.17
N ASP A 57 -4.69 11.86 9.39
CA ASP A 57 -5.94 12.41 9.89
C ASP A 57 -6.77 11.38 10.69
N HIS A 58 -6.66 10.09 10.38
CA HIS A 58 -7.50 9.05 10.95
C HIS A 58 -6.79 8.10 11.94
N CYS A 59 -5.46 8.02 11.89
CA CYS A 59 -4.68 7.02 12.63
C CYS A 59 -3.66 7.64 13.59
N THR A 60 -3.61 8.96 13.75
CA THR A 60 -2.72 9.60 14.74
C THR A 60 -3.15 9.25 16.16
N ASN A 61 -2.21 8.77 16.95
CA ASN A 61 -2.41 8.53 18.38
C ASN A 61 -2.08 9.81 19.16
N GLU A 62 -3.12 10.57 19.50
CA GLU A 62 -3.04 11.80 20.30
C GLU A 62 -2.70 11.57 21.78
N GLN A 63 -2.62 10.31 22.21
CA GLN A 63 -2.50 9.93 23.62
C GLN A 63 -1.20 9.17 23.92
N TYR A 64 -0.20 9.27 23.04
CA TYR A 64 1.06 8.55 23.22
C TYR A 64 1.78 9.09 24.46
N GLN A 65 2.15 8.20 25.38
CA GLN A 65 2.77 8.57 26.65
C GLN A 65 4.22 8.09 26.72
N THR A 66 5.12 9.02 27.02
CA THR A 66 6.55 8.73 27.21
C THR A 66 6.96 9.10 28.63
N LEU A 67 7.63 8.18 29.33
CA LEU A 67 8.17 8.42 30.67
C LEU A 67 9.31 9.44 30.57
N VAL A 68 9.13 10.61 31.19
CA VAL A 68 10.12 11.70 31.18
C VAL A 68 10.90 11.81 32.49
N ASP A 69 10.31 11.35 33.60
CA ASP A 69 10.99 11.27 34.90
C ASP A 69 10.63 9.96 35.63
N PRO A 70 11.56 8.99 35.69
CA PRO A 70 11.36 7.72 36.38
C PRO A 70 11.20 7.82 37.89
N ALA A 71 11.77 8.84 38.54
CA ALA A 71 11.74 8.95 40.00
C ALA A 71 10.36 9.39 40.50
N THR A 72 9.76 10.37 39.81
CA THR A 72 8.42 10.87 40.10
C THR A 72 7.31 10.13 39.35
N LYS A 73 7.67 9.22 38.43
CA LYS A 73 6.75 8.54 37.50
C LYS A 73 5.95 9.51 36.63
N THR A 74 6.59 10.60 36.19
CA THR A 74 5.96 11.61 35.33
C THR A 74 6.04 11.22 33.86
N TYR A 75 4.91 11.32 33.17
CA TYR A 75 4.78 11.04 31.74
C TYR A 75 4.40 12.31 30.98
N ALA A 76 4.98 12.49 29.79
CA ALA A 76 4.54 13.48 28.81
C ALA A 76 3.63 12.82 27.78
N VAL A 77 2.59 13.53 27.36
CA VAL A 77 1.69 13.11 26.28
C VAL A 77 2.12 13.82 24.99
N SER A 78 2.21 13.06 23.90
CA SER A 78 2.45 13.56 22.54
C SER A 78 1.52 12.90 21.52
N SER A 79 1.38 13.55 20.38
CA SER A 79 0.69 13.01 19.20
C SER A 79 1.72 12.26 18.35
N GLU A 80 1.52 10.96 18.17
CA GLU A 80 2.45 10.11 17.39
C GLU A 80 1.73 9.40 16.25
N MET A 81 2.35 9.43 15.07
CA MET A 81 1.88 8.72 13.88
C MET A 81 3.09 8.40 12.99
N SER A 82 3.32 7.11 12.75
CA SER A 82 4.46 6.62 11.98
C SER A 82 4.05 5.65 10.87
N ILE A 83 2.77 5.65 10.48
CA ILE A 83 2.22 4.79 9.43
C ILE A 83 2.26 5.57 8.12
N GLU A 84 3.06 5.09 7.17
CA GLU A 84 3.21 5.70 5.86
C GLU A 84 3.02 4.64 4.78
N PHE A 85 2.27 4.99 3.74
CA PHE A 85 2.30 4.29 2.47
C PHE A 85 3.57 4.64 1.72
N GLU A 86 4.04 3.67 0.96
CA GLU A 86 4.98 3.84 -0.13
C GLU A 86 4.28 3.41 -1.43
N VAL A 87 4.66 4.03 -2.54
CA VAL A 87 4.12 3.68 -3.85
C VAL A 87 5.22 3.05 -4.68
N ASP A 88 4.93 1.86 -5.20
CA ASP A 88 5.77 1.14 -6.14
C ASP A 88 5.05 0.99 -7.48
N GLY A 89 5.80 1.15 -8.58
CA GLY A 89 5.28 1.34 -9.93
C GLY A 89 5.56 2.75 -10.52
N PRO A 90 4.91 3.11 -11.65
CA PRO A 90 3.91 2.34 -12.38
C PRO A 90 4.47 1.09 -13.06
N TYR A 91 3.63 0.07 -13.20
CA TYR A 91 3.95 -1.18 -13.85
C TYR A 91 3.34 -1.28 -15.25
N LYS A 92 3.96 -2.08 -16.11
CA LYS A 92 3.48 -2.30 -17.48
C LYS A 92 2.21 -3.14 -17.51
N ALA A 93 2.21 -4.22 -16.74
CA ALA A 93 1.11 -5.17 -16.72
C ALA A 93 1.05 -5.92 -15.38
N MET A 94 -0.17 -6.25 -14.98
CA MET A 94 -0.46 -7.16 -13.88
C MET A 94 -1.44 -8.22 -14.39
N ILE A 95 -1.14 -9.49 -14.12
CA ILE A 95 -1.95 -10.63 -14.53
C ILE A 95 -2.53 -11.29 -13.28
N LEU A 96 -3.86 -11.35 -13.22
CA LEU A 96 -4.64 -11.94 -12.13
C LEU A 96 -5.41 -13.16 -12.68
N PRO A 97 -5.28 -14.35 -12.07
CA PRO A 97 -6.05 -15.52 -12.49
C PRO A 97 -7.49 -15.45 -11.99
N ALA A 98 -8.43 -15.90 -12.82
CA ALA A 98 -9.82 -16.05 -12.44
C ALA A 98 -10.09 -17.40 -11.77
N SER A 99 -11.08 -17.47 -10.87
CA SER A 99 -11.58 -18.74 -10.32
C SER A 99 -12.42 -19.48 -11.35
N LYS A 100 -12.50 -20.81 -11.19
CA LYS A 100 -13.48 -21.64 -11.90
C LYS A 100 -14.90 -21.49 -11.33
N GLU A 101 -15.01 -21.08 -10.08
CA GLU A 101 -16.29 -20.87 -9.40
C GLU A 101 -16.80 -19.45 -9.61
N GLU A 102 -18.07 -19.33 -10.00
CA GLU A 102 -18.72 -18.05 -10.20
C GLU A 102 -18.71 -17.20 -8.92
N GLY A 103 -18.39 -15.91 -9.06
CA GLY A 103 -18.34 -14.97 -7.94
C GLY A 103 -17.16 -15.13 -6.98
N LYS A 104 -16.24 -16.07 -7.21
CA LYS A 104 -15.03 -16.20 -6.38
C LYS A 104 -13.81 -15.64 -7.11
N SER A 105 -13.03 -14.83 -6.40
CA SER A 105 -11.72 -14.38 -6.85
C SER A 105 -10.62 -15.20 -6.19
N ILE A 106 -9.54 -15.50 -6.93
CA ILE A 106 -8.38 -16.20 -6.37
C ILE A 106 -7.44 -15.16 -5.77
N LYS A 107 -7.41 -15.09 -4.44
CA LYS A 107 -6.51 -14.19 -3.71
C LYS A 107 -5.07 -14.70 -3.71
N LYS A 108 -4.11 -13.79 -3.56
CA LYS A 108 -2.66 -14.05 -3.41
C LYS A 108 -2.05 -14.84 -4.56
N ARG A 109 -2.53 -14.61 -5.78
CA ARG A 109 -1.93 -15.13 -7.02
C ARG A 109 -1.92 -14.05 -8.09
N TYR A 110 -0.74 -13.63 -8.51
CA TYR A 110 -0.56 -12.63 -9.56
C TYR A 110 0.86 -12.62 -10.10
N ALA A 111 1.03 -12.08 -11.30
CA ALA A 111 2.33 -11.75 -11.89
C ALA A 111 2.34 -10.30 -12.35
N VAL A 112 3.42 -9.56 -12.05
CA VAL A 112 3.58 -8.13 -12.34
C VAL A 112 4.84 -7.94 -13.19
N PHE A 113 4.76 -7.09 -14.21
CA PHE A 113 5.84 -6.86 -15.17
C PHE A 113 6.22 -5.38 -15.29
N ASN A 114 7.51 -5.14 -15.42
CA ASN A 114 8.10 -3.83 -15.69
C ASN A 114 7.95 -3.42 -17.16
N PHE A 115 8.18 -2.14 -17.45
CA PHE A 115 8.12 -1.59 -18.81
C PHE A 115 9.16 -2.20 -19.77
N ASP A 116 10.34 -2.55 -19.24
CA ASP A 116 11.41 -3.25 -19.98
C ASP A 116 11.08 -4.72 -20.28
N GLY A 117 9.96 -5.24 -19.77
CA GLY A 117 9.52 -6.62 -19.95
C GLY A 117 10.04 -7.60 -18.91
N SER A 118 10.86 -7.15 -17.94
CA SER A 118 11.27 -7.99 -16.81
C SER A 118 10.11 -8.28 -15.86
N LEU A 119 10.18 -9.42 -15.18
CA LEU A 119 9.23 -9.81 -14.14
C LEU A 119 9.56 -9.02 -12.86
N ALA A 120 8.61 -8.22 -12.38
CA ALA A 120 8.75 -7.44 -11.15
C ALA A 120 8.39 -8.27 -9.92
N GLU A 121 7.23 -8.92 -9.94
CA GLU A 121 6.78 -9.78 -8.85
C GLU A 121 5.99 -10.98 -9.37
N LEU A 122 6.17 -12.13 -8.71
CA LEU A 122 5.35 -13.32 -8.93
C LEU A 122 4.90 -13.87 -7.58
N LYS A 123 3.58 -13.80 -7.33
CA LYS A 123 2.94 -14.38 -6.16
C LYS A 123 2.27 -15.70 -6.54
N VAL A 124 2.73 -16.81 -5.96
CA VAL A 124 2.10 -18.13 -6.12
C VAL A 124 1.70 -18.64 -4.74
N ARG A 125 0.39 -18.81 -4.51
CA ARG A 125 -0.08 -19.52 -3.31
C ARG A 125 0.27 -21.00 -3.45
N CYS A 126 1.20 -21.47 -2.61
CA CYS A 126 1.50 -22.89 -2.45
C CYS A 126 0.19 -23.64 -2.19
N MET A 127 -0.12 -24.63 -3.02
CA MET A 127 -1.20 -25.55 -2.70
C MET A 127 -0.62 -26.50 -1.67
N ASP A 128 -1.17 -26.52 -0.46
CA ASP A 128 -0.95 -27.64 0.45
C ASP A 128 -1.42 -28.90 -0.29
N THR A 129 -0.46 -29.70 -0.76
CA THR A 129 -0.72 -31.04 -1.27
C THR A 129 -1.28 -31.85 -0.11
N ALA A 130 -2.60 -31.88 0.01
CA ALA A 130 -3.28 -32.94 0.74
C ALA A 130 -3.00 -34.24 -0.02
N MET A 131 -1.88 -34.88 0.29
CA MET A 131 -1.65 -36.28 -0.04
C MET A 131 -2.66 -37.09 0.79
N HIS A 132 -3.86 -37.28 0.23
CA HIS A 132 -4.76 -38.33 0.67
C HIS A 132 -4.10 -39.67 0.27
N THR A 133 -3.41 -40.30 1.21
CA THR A 133 -3.04 -41.71 1.09
C THR A 133 -4.32 -42.53 1.25
N PRO A 134 -4.76 -43.31 0.26
CA PRO A 134 -5.88 -44.22 0.45
C PRO A 134 -5.43 -45.35 1.38
N SER A 135 -6.23 -45.57 2.43
CA SER A 135 -6.18 -46.73 3.34
C SER A 135 -6.62 -48.01 2.65
#